data_AF-A0A0H2M748-F1
#
_entry.id   AF-A0A0H2M748-F1
#
_cell.length_a   1.000
_cell.length_b   1.000
_cell.length_c   1.000
_cell.angle_alpha   90.00
_cell.angle_beta   90.00
_cell.angle_gamma   90.00
#
_symmetry.space_group_name_H-M   'P 1'
#
loop_
_entity.id
_entity.type
_entity.pdbx_description
1 polymer ?
#
loop_
_entity_poly.entity_id
_entity_poly.type
_entity_poly.pdbx_seq_one_letter_code
_entity_poly.pdbx_strand_id
1 'polypeptide(L)' 'MQRLVLRWPRARPLGLLLQTPAHRVVRVLLVTQSHWQLPEHRSRRRRV' A
#
# COMPACT_ATOMS: atom_id res chain seq x y z
N MET A 1 7.48 25.63 -10.85
CA MET A 1 7.22 24.37 -10.11
C MET A 1 5.76 24.36 -9.67
N GLN A 2 4.91 23.56 -10.31
CA GLN A 2 3.49 23.49 -9.96
C GLN A 2 3.34 22.60 -8.71
N ARG A 3 2.95 23.22 -7.59
CA ARG A 3 2.70 22.53 -6.32
C ARG A 3 1.39 21.75 -6.48
N LEU A 4 1.48 20.46 -6.79
CA LEU A 4 0.34 19.54 -6.77
C LEU A 4 -0.19 19.48 -5.34
N VAL A 5 -1.23 20.27 -5.08
CA VAL A 5 -1.99 20.17 -3.83
C VAL A 5 -2.69 18.83 -3.86
N LEU A 6 -2.10 17.84 -3.18
CA LEU A 6 -2.73 16.56 -2.89
C LEU A 6 -3.96 16.83 -2.03
N ARG A 7 -5.09 17.13 -2.69
CA ARG A 7 -6.39 17.18 -2.06
C ARG A 7 -6.69 15.78 -1.57
N TRP A 8 -6.51 15.57 -0.27
CA TRP A 8 -6.94 14.34 0.38
C TRP A 8 -8.41 14.11 0.05
N PRO A 9 -8.79 12.93 -0.46
CA PRO A 9 -10.17 12.65 -0.76
C PRO A 9 -10.98 12.81 0.52
N ARG A 10 -12.03 13.66 0.44
CA ARG A 10 -13.02 13.89 1.50
C ARG A 10 -13.41 12.55 2.10
N ALA A 11 -13.45 12.44 3.44
CA ALA A 11 -13.66 11.19 4.17
C ALA A 11 -14.80 10.37 3.53
N ARG A 12 -14.42 9.31 2.80
CA ARG A 12 -15.36 8.41 2.14
C ARG A 12 -15.78 7.36 3.15
N PRO A 13 -17.05 6.91 3.13
CA PRO A 13 -17.48 5.83 4.00
C PRO A 13 -16.57 4.62 3.77
N LEU A 14 -16.14 4.01 4.87
CA LEU A 14 -15.12 2.96 4.89
C LEU A 14 -15.45 1.84 3.88
N GLY A 15 -16.72 1.44 3.80
CA GLY A 15 -17.21 0.43 2.86
C GLY A 15 -16.87 0.72 1.39
N LEU A 16 -16.92 1.99 0.96
CA LEU A 16 -16.54 2.37 -0.40
C LEU A 16 -15.02 2.33 -0.60
N LEU A 17 -14.23 2.69 0.42
CA LEU A 17 -12.77 2.59 0.37
C LEU A 17 -12.32 1.13 0.28
N LEU A 18 -12.96 0.25 1.04
CA LEU A 18 -12.71 -1.20 1.03
C LEU A 18 -13.03 -1.86 -0.32
N GLN A 19 -13.90 -1.25 -1.13
CA GLN A 19 -14.24 -1.77 -2.46
C GLN A 19 -13.29 -1.29 -3.57
N THR A 20 -12.42 -0.31 -3.28
CA THR A 20 -11.52 0.25 -4.31
C THR A 20 -10.46 -0.76 -4.77
N PRO A 21 -9.96 -0.63 -6.02
CA PRO A 21 -8.84 -1.43 -6.50
C PRO A 21 -7.61 -1.35 -5.59
N ALA A 22 -7.32 -0.17 -5.05
CA ALA A 22 -6.22 0.04 -4.11
C ALA A 22 -6.35 -0.83 -2.85
N HIS A 23 -7.56 -0.91 -2.28
CA HIS A 23 -7.79 -1.76 -1.12
C HIS A 23 -7.65 -3.25 -1.46
N ARG A 24 -8.13 -3.69 -2.63
CA ARG A 24 -7.97 -5.08 -3.08
C ARG A 24 -6.49 -5.46 -3.19
N VAL A 25 -5.65 -4.56 -3.72
CA VAL A 25 -4.20 -4.79 -3.79
C VAL A 25 -3.58 -4.89 -2.39
N VAL A 26 -3.95 -4.03 -1.45
CA VAL A 26 -3.47 -4.12 -0.06
C VAL A 26 -3.87 -5.44 0.59
N ARG A 27 -5.12 -5.89 0.38
CA ARG A 27 -5.60 -7.19 0.85
C ARG A 27 -4.80 -8.34 0.27
N VAL A 28 -4.57 -8.34 -1.05
CA VAL A 28 -3.76 -9.37 -1.71
C VAL A 28 -2.34 -9.34 -1.16
N LEU A 29 -1.69 -8.18 -1.09
CA LEU A 29 -0.35 -8.06 -0.52
C LEU A 29 -0.27 -8.58 0.92
N LEU A 30 -1.25 -8.25 1.76
CA LEU A 30 -1.30 -8.70 3.16
C LEU A 30 -1.50 -10.21 3.26
N VAL A 31 -2.44 -10.78 2.48
CA VAL A 31 -2.67 -12.22 2.40
C VAL A 31 -1.42 -12.92 1.88
N THR A 32 -0.83 -12.42 0.80
CA THR A 32 0.39 -12.98 0.24
C THR A 32 1.53 -12.92 1.25
N GLN A 33 1.77 -11.79 1.94
CA GLN A 33 2.82 -11.73 2.98
C GLN A 33 2.54 -12.66 4.17
N SER A 34 1.28 -12.83 4.56
CA SER A 34 0.90 -13.63 5.73
C SER A 34 0.94 -15.13 5.45
N HIS A 35 0.60 -15.55 4.24
CA HIS A 35 0.47 -16.97 3.85
C HIS A 35 1.62 -17.47 2.99
N TRP A 36 2.30 -16.57 2.30
CA TRP A 36 3.52 -16.87 1.57
C TRP A 36 4.65 -16.24 2.35
N GLN A 37 5.55 -17.06 2.88
CA GLN A 37 6.81 -16.62 3.46
C GLN A 37 7.65 -16.00 2.34
N LEU A 38 7.32 -14.76 1.95
CA LEU A 38 8.11 -13.98 1.05
C LEU A 38 9.39 -13.62 1.82
N PRO A 39 10.57 -14.03 1.35
CA PRO A 39 11.80 -13.64 2.01
C PRO A 39 11.84 -12.11 2.00
N GLU A 40 11.85 -11.50 3.19
CA GLU A 40 12.08 -10.07 3.33
C GLU A 40 13.40 -9.78 2.63
N HIS A 41 13.34 -9.16 1.46
CA HIS A 41 14.52 -8.69 0.76
C HIS A 41 15.06 -7.51 1.55
N ARG A 42 15.70 -7.79 2.69
CA ARG A 42 16.54 -6.86 3.42
C ARG A 42 17.71 -6.58 2.48
N SER A 43 17.52 -5.59 1.61
CA SER A 43 18.59 -4.91 0.92
C SER A 43 19.50 -4.36 2.00
N ARG A 44 20.47 -5.17 2.40
CA ARG A 44 21.57 -4.84 3.30
C ARG A 44 22.33 -3.76 2.55
N ARG A 45 21.94 -2.50 2.76
CA ARG A 45 22.66 -1.33 2.28
C ARG A 45 24.08 -1.47 2.85
N ARG A 46 24.97 -2.01 2.03
CA ARG A 46 26.40 -2.04 2.28
C ARG A 46 26.82 -0.57 2.26
N ARG A 47 26.92 0.04 3.44
CA ARG A 47 27.78 1.20 3.60
C ARG A 47 29.20 0.65 3.55
N VAL A 48 29.83 0.81 2.40
CA VAL A 48 31.29 0.84 2.24
C VAL A 48 31.60 2.26 1.82
#